data_AF-E3NWW9-F1
#
_entry.id   AF-E3NWW9-F1
#
_cell.length_a   1.000
_cell.length_b   1.000
_cell.length_c   1.000
_cell.angle_alpha   90.00
_cell.angle_beta   90.00
_cell.angle_gamma   90.00
#
_symmetry.space_group_name_H-M   'P 1'
#
loop_
_entity.id
_entity.type
_entity.pdbx_description
1 polymer ?
#
loop_
_entity_poly.entity_id
_entity_poly.type
_entity_poly.pdbx_seq_one_letter_code
_entity_poly.pdbx_strand_id
1 'polypeptide(L)'
;MQLNKFTDYALRILMYIAPPKDVPYTIAEIAEDLHVSENHLVKIVHFMGKQGWLITTRGKGGGLRLNPDILEFRLGHIVRILQRDAQIVECNTPPCVLRPRCGLKGILDQAVEQFYQSLDHYTVADVLNAPPQHPKIVNSPIPNLNVAPKQKISYEKKADPAISEYSTSSLNWLRKAEFLMSAPKLNLCVEDTGYEVAFAGRSNAGKSSAINALTNQKQLARASKRPGRTQMINFFSLGNPDQRLVDLPGYGYAAVPEAMKIVWQKELEII
;
A
#
# COMPACT_ATOMS: atom_id res chain seq x y z
N MET A 1 -14.32 -3.33 -11.66
CA MET A 1 -13.79 -3.22 -10.29
C MET A 1 -12.37 -3.75 -10.28
N GLN A 2 -11.42 -3.09 -9.60
CA GLN A 2 -10.07 -3.62 -9.39
C GLN A 2 -9.95 -4.08 -7.94
N LEU A 3 -9.57 -5.34 -7.71
CA LEU A 3 -9.28 -5.83 -6.37
C LEU A 3 -8.03 -5.13 -5.82
N ASN A 4 -8.05 -4.79 -4.54
CA ASN A 4 -6.87 -4.21 -3.92
C ASN A 4 -5.74 -5.25 -3.82
N LYS A 5 -4.48 -4.81 -3.73
CA LYS A 5 -3.31 -5.71 -3.65
C LYS A 5 -3.40 -6.68 -2.47
N PHE A 6 -4.00 -6.26 -1.36
CA PHE A 6 -4.17 -7.08 -0.18
C PHE A 6 -5.06 -8.31 -0.47
N THR A 7 -6.15 -8.09 -1.19
CA THR A 7 -7.10 -9.12 -1.64
C THR A 7 -6.44 -10.06 -2.64
N ASP A 8 -5.73 -9.53 -3.63
CA ASP A 8 -4.98 -10.34 -4.62
C ASP A 8 -3.99 -11.29 -3.92
N TYR A 9 -3.14 -10.77 -3.03
CA TYR A 9 -2.19 -11.61 -2.31
C TYR A 9 -2.86 -12.59 -1.35
N ALA A 10 -3.96 -12.22 -0.67
CA ALA A 10 -4.67 -13.15 0.21
C ALA A 10 -5.25 -14.34 -0.56
N LEU A 11 -5.85 -14.10 -1.74
CA LEU A 11 -6.36 -15.17 -2.60
C LEU A 11 -5.22 -16.05 -3.14
N ARG A 12 -4.08 -15.45 -3.52
CA ARG A 12 -2.88 -16.20 -3.92
C ARG A 12 -2.35 -17.09 -2.80
N ILE A 13 -2.34 -16.61 -1.56
CA ILE A 13 -1.92 -17.42 -0.40
C ILE A 13 -2.85 -18.62 -0.24
N LEU A 14 -4.18 -18.43 -0.30
CA LEU A 14 -5.14 -19.54 -0.21
C LEU A 14 -4.85 -20.62 -1.25
N MET A 15 -4.63 -20.23 -2.51
CA MET A 15 -4.30 -21.17 -3.59
C MET A 15 -2.92 -21.80 -3.43
N TYR A 16 -1.94 -21.03 -2.96
CA TYR A 16 -0.54 -21.48 -2.85
C TYR A 16 -0.36 -22.53 -1.75
N ILE A 17 -1.06 -22.40 -0.62
CA ILE A 17 -0.93 -23.32 0.52
C ILE A 17 -1.95 -24.47 0.49
N ALA A 18 -2.85 -24.48 -0.49
CA ALA A 18 -3.88 -25.52 -0.63
C ALA A 18 -3.31 -26.91 -0.91
N PRO A 19 -2.24 -27.09 -1.72
CA PRO A 19 -1.66 -28.40 -1.92
C PRO A 19 -1.16 -28.99 -0.59
N PRO A 20 -1.48 -30.26 -0.29
CA PRO A 20 -1.02 -30.90 0.93
C PRO A 20 0.51 -31.03 0.89
N LYS A 21 1.14 -30.61 1.99
CA LYS A 21 2.59 -30.67 2.20
C LYS A 21 2.89 -31.21 3.59
N ASP A 22 3.86 -32.13 3.69
CA ASP A 22 4.28 -32.72 4.96
C ASP A 22 4.84 -31.64 5.91
N VAL A 23 5.67 -30.75 5.37
CA VAL A 23 6.23 -29.60 6.08
C VAL A 23 5.31 -28.39 5.91
N PRO A 24 4.92 -27.68 6.99
CA PRO A 24 4.14 -26.46 6.89
C PRO A 24 4.82 -25.38 6.03
N TYR A 25 4.02 -24.61 5.29
CA TYR A 25 4.54 -23.49 4.50
C TYR A 25 5.04 -22.37 5.40
N THR A 26 6.13 -21.71 5.01
CA THR A 26 6.66 -20.58 5.79
C THR A 26 6.37 -19.25 5.12
N ILE A 27 6.36 -18.17 5.92
CA ILE A 27 6.20 -16.81 5.40
C ILE A 27 7.34 -16.46 4.44
N ALA A 28 8.58 -16.87 4.75
CA ALA A 28 9.74 -16.60 3.91
C ALA A 28 9.62 -17.27 2.53
N GLU A 29 9.25 -18.55 2.50
CA GLU A 29 9.00 -19.31 1.26
C GLU A 29 7.93 -18.63 0.39
N ILE A 30 6.76 -18.35 0.96
CA ILE A 30 5.66 -17.74 0.22
C ILE A 30 6.03 -16.33 -0.25
N ALA A 31 6.76 -15.56 0.56
CA ALA A 31 7.19 -14.21 0.22
C ALA A 31 8.16 -14.19 -0.97
N GLU A 32 9.09 -15.14 -1.01
CA GLU A 32 10.02 -15.33 -2.11
C GLU A 32 9.29 -15.67 -3.42
N ASP A 33 8.42 -16.68 -3.38
CA ASP A 33 7.70 -17.18 -4.56
C ASP A 33 6.66 -16.20 -5.10
N LEU A 34 5.96 -15.48 -4.21
CA LEU A 34 4.99 -14.45 -4.61
C LEU A 34 5.65 -13.07 -4.85
N HIS A 35 6.98 -12.97 -4.74
CA HIS A 35 7.76 -11.75 -4.93
C HIS A 35 7.21 -10.55 -4.13
N VAL A 36 6.93 -10.79 -2.85
CA VAL A 36 6.33 -9.82 -1.92
C VAL A 36 7.15 -9.74 -0.64
N SER A 37 7.25 -8.57 -0.01
CA SER A 37 8.01 -8.47 1.24
C SER A 37 7.38 -9.32 2.34
N GLU A 38 8.19 -10.02 3.13
CA GLU A 38 7.73 -10.78 4.30
C GLU A 38 6.86 -9.93 5.24
N ASN A 39 7.25 -8.68 5.50
CA ASN A 39 6.49 -7.75 6.34
C ASN A 39 5.05 -7.48 5.83
N HIS A 40 4.85 -7.52 4.52
CA HIS A 40 3.51 -7.38 3.93
C HIS A 40 2.75 -8.69 4.07
N LEU A 41 3.39 -9.82 3.79
CA LEU A 41 2.81 -11.13 3.90
C LEU A 41 2.38 -11.46 5.34
N VAL A 42 3.20 -11.13 6.34
CA VAL A 42 2.87 -11.24 7.78
C VAL A 42 1.54 -10.55 8.10
N LYS A 43 1.29 -9.36 7.54
CA LYS A 43 0.04 -8.62 7.80
C LYS A 43 -1.17 -9.33 7.20
N ILE A 44 -1.02 -9.89 6.00
CA ILE A 44 -2.08 -10.64 5.33
C ILE A 44 -2.35 -11.94 6.10
N VAL A 45 -1.31 -12.72 6.38
CA VAL A 45 -1.40 -13.98 7.14
C VAL A 45 -1.99 -13.77 8.52
N HIS A 46 -1.57 -12.74 9.25
CA HIS A 46 -2.14 -12.40 10.55
C HIS A 46 -3.63 -12.05 10.46
N PHE A 47 -4.03 -11.30 9.43
CA PHE A 47 -5.44 -11.01 9.20
C PHE A 47 -6.23 -12.28 8.90
N MET A 48 -5.77 -13.12 7.98
CA MET A 48 -6.45 -14.36 7.60
C MET A 48 -6.52 -15.36 8.77
N GLY A 49 -5.45 -15.45 9.59
CA GLY A 49 -5.45 -16.25 10.82
C GLY A 49 -6.49 -15.75 11.83
N LYS A 50 -6.67 -14.44 11.99
CA LYS A 50 -7.74 -13.87 12.82
C LYS A 50 -9.16 -14.20 12.32
N GLN A 51 -9.33 -14.39 11.01
CA GLN A 51 -10.60 -14.84 10.44
C GLN A 51 -10.81 -16.36 10.56
N GLY A 52 -9.85 -17.11 11.10
CA GLY A 52 -9.90 -18.57 11.17
C GLY A 52 -9.67 -19.27 9.83
N TRP A 53 -9.18 -18.56 8.81
CA TRP A 53 -8.95 -19.11 7.48
C TRP A 53 -7.66 -19.93 7.37
N LEU A 54 -6.69 -19.58 8.22
CA LEU A 54 -5.37 -20.19 8.28
C LEU A 54 -5.11 -20.71 9.69
N ILE A 55 -4.47 -21.88 9.77
CA ILE A 55 -3.87 -22.40 10.98
C ILE A 55 -2.40 -22.00 10.98
N THR A 56 -1.98 -21.24 11.99
CA THR A 56 -0.60 -20.74 12.12
C THR A 56 0.09 -21.34 13.34
N THR A 57 1.21 -22.03 13.15
CA THR A 57 2.03 -22.59 14.23
C THR A 57 3.34 -21.82 14.36
N ARG A 58 3.71 -21.43 15.58
CA ARG A 58 4.99 -20.74 15.85
C ARG A 58 6.09 -21.72 16.26
N GLY A 59 7.35 -21.32 16.09
CA GLY A 59 8.51 -22.07 16.55
C GLY A 59 9.20 -22.90 15.45
N LYS A 60 10.20 -23.69 15.84
CA LYS A 60 10.96 -24.56 14.92
C LYS A 60 10.03 -25.67 14.40
N GLY A 61 9.84 -25.73 13.08
CA GLY A 61 8.86 -26.62 12.44
C GLY A 61 7.43 -26.06 12.37
N GLY A 62 7.22 -24.82 12.82
CA GLY A 62 5.96 -24.10 12.63
C GLY A 62 5.80 -23.57 11.21
N GLY A 63 4.57 -23.13 10.89
CA GLY A 63 4.25 -22.57 9.58
C GLY A 63 2.75 -22.40 9.39
N LEU A 64 2.32 -22.46 8.14
CA LEU A 64 0.99 -22.11 7.68
C LEU A 64 0.33 -23.33 7.06
N ARG A 65 -0.93 -23.56 7.44
CA ARG A 65 -1.83 -24.51 6.81
C ARG A 65 -3.18 -23.85 6.57
N LEU A 66 -3.90 -24.32 5.56
CA LEU A 66 -5.29 -23.94 5.35
C LEU A 66 -6.15 -24.51 6.49
N ASN A 67 -7.11 -23.74 7.00
CA ASN A 67 -8.16 -24.32 7.84
C ASN A 67 -9.19 -25.03 6.93
N PRO A 68 -9.45 -26.34 7.09
CA PRO A 68 -10.46 -27.05 6.29
C PRO A 68 -11.84 -26.39 6.28
N ASP A 69 -12.23 -25.72 7.37
CA ASP A 69 -13.54 -25.07 7.47
C ASP A 69 -13.75 -23.98 6.40
N ILE A 70 -12.66 -23.37 5.90
CA ILE A 70 -12.75 -22.31 4.88
C ILE A 70 -13.23 -22.84 3.52
N LEU A 71 -13.14 -24.14 3.27
CA LEU A 71 -13.45 -24.74 1.98
C LEU A 71 -14.92 -24.51 1.58
N GLU A 72 -15.81 -24.48 2.56
CA GLU A 72 -17.26 -24.25 2.38
C GLU A 72 -17.62 -22.76 2.24
N PHE A 73 -16.67 -21.84 2.44
CA PHE A 73 -16.97 -20.41 2.45
C PHE A 73 -17.21 -19.92 1.02
N ARG A 74 -18.24 -19.07 0.85
CA ARG A 74 -18.51 -18.40 -0.43
C ARG A 74 -17.39 -17.44 -0.78
N LEU A 75 -16.95 -17.47 -2.04
CA LEU A 75 -15.85 -16.63 -2.52
C LEU A 75 -16.21 -15.14 -2.44
N GLY A 76 -17.44 -14.77 -2.79
CA GLY A 76 -17.88 -13.37 -2.70
C GLY A 76 -17.78 -12.84 -1.28
N HIS A 77 -18.21 -13.61 -0.28
CA HIS A 77 -18.03 -13.29 1.15
C HIS A 77 -16.55 -13.08 1.54
N ILE A 78 -15.63 -13.96 1.12
CA ILE A 78 -14.19 -13.81 1.36
C ILE A 78 -13.64 -12.51 0.73
N VAL A 79 -14.00 -12.23 -0.53
CA VAL A 79 -13.54 -11.04 -1.25
C VAL A 79 -14.08 -9.76 -0.62
N ARG A 80 -15.36 -9.74 -0.16
CA ARG A 80 -15.94 -8.59 0.57
C ARG A 80 -15.13 -8.28 1.84
N ILE A 81 -14.80 -9.30 2.64
CA ILE A 81 -14.00 -9.16 3.88
C ILE A 81 -12.59 -8.62 3.57
N LEU A 82 -11.96 -9.11 2.51
CA LEU A 82 -10.62 -8.70 2.10
C LEU A 82 -10.56 -7.27 1.55
N GLN A 83 -11.61 -6.85 0.82
CA GLN A 83 -11.64 -5.53 0.20
C GLN A 83 -11.84 -4.42 1.23
N ARG A 84 -12.58 -4.68 2.33
CA ARG A 84 -12.91 -3.77 3.47
C ARG A 84 -13.66 -2.49 3.12
N ASP A 85 -13.42 -1.91 1.96
CA ASP A 85 -14.08 -0.73 1.43
C ASP A 85 -14.52 -1.01 -0.01
N ALA A 86 -15.77 -1.45 -0.14
CA ALA A 86 -16.37 -1.81 -1.42
C ALA A 86 -16.91 -0.59 -2.19
N GLN A 87 -16.73 0.63 -1.66
CA GLN A 87 -17.20 1.82 -2.34
C GLN A 87 -16.36 2.08 -3.59
N ILE A 88 -16.98 1.89 -4.76
CA ILE A 88 -16.35 2.23 -6.04
C ILE A 88 -16.20 3.75 -6.20
N VAL A 89 -17.07 4.53 -5.53
CA VAL A 89 -17.03 5.99 -5.49
C VAL A 89 -17.26 6.45 -4.04
N GLU A 90 -16.31 7.22 -3.51
CA GLU A 90 -16.46 7.92 -2.22
C GLU A 90 -17.27 9.22 -2.42
N CYS A 91 -18.34 9.40 -1.64
CA CYS A 91 -19.27 10.52 -1.76
C CYS A 91 -19.35 11.39 -0.48
N ASN A 92 -18.61 11.04 0.58
CA ASN A 92 -18.66 11.71 1.87
C ASN A 92 -17.45 12.61 2.11
N THR A 93 -16.31 12.33 1.47
CA THR A 93 -15.04 13.01 1.77
C THR A 93 -14.32 13.40 0.48
N PRO A 94 -14.48 14.65 0.00
CA PRO A 94 -15.41 15.67 0.50
C PRO A 94 -16.89 15.31 0.21
N PRO A 95 -17.87 15.91 0.92
CA PRO A 95 -19.28 15.65 0.66
C PRO A 95 -19.65 15.96 -0.79
N CYS A 96 -20.24 14.98 -1.47
CA CYS A 96 -20.63 15.14 -2.87
C CYS A 96 -21.76 16.16 -3.01
N VAL A 97 -21.52 17.27 -3.70
CA VAL A 97 -22.53 18.31 -3.96
C VAL A 97 -23.72 17.83 -4.81
N LEU A 98 -23.55 16.71 -5.53
CA LEU A 98 -24.58 16.13 -6.38
C LEU A 98 -25.55 15.19 -5.64
N ARG A 99 -25.34 14.94 -4.34
CA ARG A 99 -26.06 13.91 -3.56
C ARG A 99 -27.59 13.92 -3.73
N PRO A 100 -28.30 15.08 -3.69
CA PRO A 100 -29.76 15.09 -3.80
C PRO A 100 -30.32 14.64 -5.16
N ARG A 101 -29.49 14.62 -6.21
CA ARG A 101 -29.91 14.29 -7.59
C ARG A 101 -28.93 13.33 -8.29
N CYS A 102 -28.06 12.66 -7.55
CA CYS A 102 -27.04 11.77 -8.11
C CYS A 102 -27.68 10.47 -8.60
N GLY A 103 -27.76 10.29 -9.92
CA GLY A 103 -28.21 9.02 -10.53
C GLY A 103 -27.11 7.94 -10.62
N LEU A 104 -25.84 8.30 -10.39
CA LEU A 104 -24.69 7.42 -10.66
C LEU A 104 -24.39 6.45 -9.51
N LYS A 105 -24.43 6.91 -8.25
CA LYS A 105 -24.00 6.11 -7.09
C LYS A 105 -24.77 4.79 -6.98
N GLY A 106 -26.10 4.83 -7.12
CA GLY A 106 -26.94 3.63 -7.07
C GLY A 106 -26.63 2.62 -8.18
N ILE A 107 -26.38 3.09 -9.40
CA ILE A 107 -26.01 2.22 -10.54
C ILE A 107 -24.68 1.52 -10.26
N LEU A 108 -23.69 2.26 -9.76
CA LEU A 108 -22.37 1.69 -9.43
C LEU A 108 -22.45 0.72 -8.24
N ASP A 109 -23.23 1.04 -7.21
CA ASP A 109 -23.44 0.15 -6.07
C ASP A 109 -24.12 -1.16 -6.50
N GLN A 110 -25.14 -1.07 -7.35
CA GLN A 110 -25.80 -2.25 -7.93
C GLN A 110 -24.81 -3.09 -8.75
N ALA A 111 -23.96 -2.47 -9.57
CA ALA A 111 -22.97 -3.18 -10.36
C ALA A 111 -21.92 -3.90 -9.49
N VAL A 112 -21.48 -3.26 -8.39
CA VAL A 112 -20.57 -3.89 -7.41
C VAL A 112 -21.25 -5.05 -6.68
N GLU A 113 -22.52 -4.90 -6.30
CA GLU A 113 -23.26 -5.98 -5.66
C GLU A 113 -23.43 -7.18 -6.60
N GLN A 114 -23.75 -6.95 -7.87
CA GLN A 114 -23.82 -8.02 -8.88
C GLN A 114 -22.48 -8.73 -9.07
N PHE A 115 -21.35 -8.00 -9.01
CA PHE A 115 -20.03 -8.61 -9.01
C PHE A 115 -19.86 -9.60 -7.84
N TYR A 116 -20.21 -9.20 -6.61
CA TYR A 116 -20.10 -10.09 -5.47
C TYR A 116 -21.09 -11.25 -5.52
N GLN A 117 -22.33 -11.02 -5.94
CA GLN A 117 -23.32 -12.08 -6.14
C GLN A 117 -22.82 -13.12 -7.15
N SER A 118 -22.17 -12.70 -8.22
CA SER A 118 -21.53 -13.63 -9.16
C SER A 118 -20.47 -14.49 -8.48
N LEU A 119 -19.67 -13.92 -7.58
CA LEU A 119 -18.66 -14.67 -6.82
C LEU A 119 -19.28 -15.58 -5.75
N ASP A 120 -20.42 -15.21 -5.17
CA ASP A 120 -21.13 -16.00 -4.14
C ASP A 120 -21.68 -17.33 -4.69
N HIS A 121 -21.69 -17.53 -6.02
CA HIS A 121 -21.98 -18.82 -6.65
C HIS A 121 -20.86 -19.86 -6.48
N TYR A 122 -19.65 -19.42 -6.10
CA TYR A 122 -18.48 -20.28 -5.93
C TYR A 122 -18.07 -20.35 -4.45
N THR A 123 -17.52 -21.49 -4.06
CA THR A 123 -16.87 -21.73 -2.78
C THR A 123 -15.35 -21.63 -2.91
N VAL A 124 -14.62 -21.58 -1.80
CA VAL A 124 -13.17 -21.74 -1.82
C VAL A 124 -12.78 -23.11 -2.36
N ALA A 125 -13.52 -24.16 -2.02
CA ALA A 125 -13.30 -25.50 -2.58
C ALA A 125 -13.36 -25.51 -4.12
N ASP A 126 -14.32 -24.81 -4.72
CA ASP A 126 -14.42 -24.70 -6.18
C ASP A 126 -13.18 -24.04 -6.79
N VAL A 127 -12.64 -23.01 -6.15
CA VAL A 127 -11.42 -22.32 -6.61
C VAL A 127 -10.21 -23.24 -6.53
N LEU A 128 -10.11 -24.06 -5.48
CA LEU A 128 -8.95 -24.93 -5.24
C LEU A 128 -9.02 -26.24 -6.06
N ASN A 129 -10.23 -26.74 -6.33
CA ASN A 129 -10.46 -28.00 -7.05
C ASN A 129 -10.83 -27.81 -8.52
N ALA A 130 -10.87 -26.57 -8.99
CA ALA A 130 -11.21 -26.19 -10.36
C ALA A 130 -10.52 -27.11 -11.39
N PRO A 131 -11.26 -27.95 -12.14
CA PRO A 131 -10.68 -28.58 -13.32
C PRO A 131 -10.29 -27.48 -14.32
N PRO A 132 -9.34 -27.73 -15.24
CA PRO A 132 -8.89 -26.76 -16.26
C PRO A 132 -9.98 -26.30 -17.26
N GLN A 133 -11.26 -26.60 -16.99
CA GLN A 133 -12.44 -26.38 -17.83
C GLN A 133 -13.34 -25.23 -17.36
N HIS A 134 -12.90 -24.36 -16.43
CA HIS A 134 -13.52 -23.02 -16.39
C HIS A 134 -13.46 -22.44 -17.82
N PRO A 135 -14.55 -21.81 -18.32
CA PRO A 135 -14.63 -21.35 -19.70
C PRO A 135 -13.33 -20.61 -20.00
N LYS A 136 -12.48 -21.23 -20.85
CA LYS A 136 -11.17 -20.71 -21.22
C LYS A 136 -11.39 -19.26 -21.55
N ILE A 137 -10.79 -18.39 -20.73
CA ILE A 137 -10.66 -16.94 -20.90
C ILE A 137 -11.18 -16.51 -22.28
N VAL A 138 -12.49 -16.21 -22.38
CA VAL A 138 -13.08 -15.99 -23.70
C VAL A 138 -12.65 -14.64 -24.25
N ASN A 139 -12.27 -13.68 -23.39
CA ASN A 139 -11.66 -12.40 -23.76
C ASN A 139 -10.95 -11.75 -22.55
N SER A 140 -9.80 -12.27 -22.09
CA SER A 140 -8.98 -11.49 -21.14
C SER A 140 -8.12 -10.51 -21.93
N PRO A 141 -8.18 -9.20 -21.64
CA PRO A 141 -7.21 -8.23 -22.15
C PRO A 141 -5.80 -8.45 -21.57
N ILE A 142 -5.65 -9.35 -20.60
CA ILE A 142 -4.36 -9.73 -20.02
C ILE A 142 -3.85 -10.97 -20.77
N PRO A 143 -2.74 -10.88 -21.52
CA PRO A 143 -2.13 -12.04 -22.16
C PRO A 143 -1.83 -13.13 -21.13
N ASN A 144 -2.07 -14.40 -21.49
CA ASN A 144 -1.67 -15.55 -20.67
C ASN A 144 -0.16 -15.47 -20.40
N LEU A 145 0.22 -15.16 -19.15
CA LEU A 145 1.59 -14.85 -18.73
C LEU A 145 2.56 -16.06 -18.71
N ASN A 146 2.10 -17.26 -19.09
CA ASN A 146 2.89 -18.49 -18.99
C ASN A 146 3.99 -18.66 -20.06
N VAL A 147 4.34 -17.62 -20.84
CA VAL A 147 5.46 -17.68 -21.81
C VAL A 147 6.35 -16.43 -21.76
N ALA A 148 6.30 -15.61 -20.71
CA ALA A 148 7.28 -14.53 -20.59
C ALA A 148 8.58 -15.07 -19.95
N PRO A 149 9.73 -15.11 -20.67
CA PRO A 149 11.00 -15.38 -20.02
C PRO A 149 11.21 -14.35 -18.91
N LYS A 150 11.66 -14.80 -17.72
CA LYS A 150 12.05 -13.94 -16.60
C LYS A 150 13.29 -13.11 -17.00
N GLN A 151 13.12 -12.12 -17.87
CA GLN A 151 14.08 -11.05 -18.03
C GLN A 151 13.76 -9.97 -17.01
N LYS A 152 14.76 -9.63 -16.19
CA LYS A 152 14.79 -8.34 -15.48
C LYS A 152 14.49 -7.26 -16.52
N ILE A 153 13.34 -6.62 -16.40
CA ILE A 153 13.11 -5.35 -17.09
C ILE A 153 14.02 -4.34 -16.39
N SER A 154 15.26 -4.24 -16.89
CA SER A 154 16.05 -3.04 -16.70
C SER A 154 15.40 -1.95 -17.54
N TYR A 155 14.78 -0.97 -16.88
CA TYR A 155 14.53 0.29 -17.56
C TYR A 155 15.91 0.87 -17.89
N GLU A 156 16.31 0.80 -19.16
CA GLU A 156 17.26 1.78 -19.64
C GLU A 156 16.58 3.14 -19.48
N LYS A 157 17.11 3.96 -18.58
CA LYS A 157 16.80 5.39 -18.53
C LYS A 157 17.19 5.97 -19.88
N LYS A 158 16.29 5.96 -20.86
CA LYS A 158 16.37 6.89 -21.98
C LYS A 158 16.05 8.26 -21.39
N ALA A 159 17.10 8.98 -21.02
CA ALA A 159 17.00 10.39 -20.72
C ALA A 159 16.47 11.08 -21.98
N ASP A 160 15.28 11.68 -21.89
CA ASP A 160 14.83 12.62 -22.90
C ASP A 160 15.82 13.80 -22.89
N PRO A 161 16.51 14.09 -24.02
CA PRO A 161 17.53 15.14 -24.07
C PRO A 161 16.98 16.51 -23.62
N ALA A 162 15.71 16.80 -23.92
CA ALA A 162 15.05 18.05 -23.52
C ALA A 162 14.79 18.10 -22.01
N ILE A 163 14.47 16.96 -21.38
CA ILE A 163 14.28 16.86 -19.93
C ILE A 163 15.64 16.91 -19.22
N SER A 164 16.70 16.36 -19.80
CA SER A 164 18.06 16.33 -19.25
C SER A 164 18.66 17.73 -19.07
N GLU A 165 18.50 18.61 -20.05
CA GLU A 165 19.09 19.96 -20.01
C GLU A 165 18.32 20.88 -19.06
N TYR A 166 16.98 20.83 -19.07
CA TYR A 166 16.13 21.53 -18.11
C TYR A 166 16.31 20.99 -16.68
N SER A 167 16.45 19.68 -16.47
CA SER A 167 16.65 19.12 -15.12
C SER A 167 18.03 19.41 -14.53
N THR A 168 19.06 19.57 -15.37
CA THR A 168 20.41 19.88 -14.90
C THR A 168 20.56 21.38 -14.55
N SER A 169 19.91 22.26 -15.31
CA SER A 169 19.98 23.71 -15.09
C SER A 169 18.90 24.23 -14.12
N SER A 170 17.66 23.73 -14.21
CA SER A 170 16.50 24.25 -13.48
C SER A 170 16.28 23.66 -12.08
N LEU A 171 17.08 22.67 -11.65
CA LEU A 171 16.96 22.03 -10.33
C LEU A 171 18.21 22.20 -9.44
N ASN A 172 19.18 23.02 -9.84
CA ASN A 172 20.36 23.29 -9.01
C ASN A 172 20.01 23.94 -7.66
N TRP A 173 18.91 24.67 -7.59
CA TRP A 173 18.41 25.28 -6.35
C TRP A 173 17.99 24.23 -5.30
N LEU A 174 17.49 23.05 -5.70
CA LEU A 174 17.20 21.95 -4.77
C LEU A 174 18.45 21.40 -4.08
N ARG A 175 19.63 21.54 -4.72
CA ARG A 175 20.91 21.10 -4.12
C ARG A 175 21.40 22.05 -3.04
N LYS A 176 20.88 23.28 -2.99
CA LYS A 176 21.13 24.28 -1.93
C LYS A 176 20.24 24.05 -0.70
N ALA A 177 19.54 22.92 -0.63
CA ALA A 177 18.68 22.62 0.48
C ALA A 177 19.49 22.53 1.80
N GLU A 178 19.03 23.22 2.82
CA GLU A 178 19.65 23.27 4.14
C GLU A 178 18.61 23.02 5.23
N PHE A 179 19.00 22.32 6.29
CA PHE A 179 18.12 22.11 7.44
C PHE A 179 17.83 23.45 8.14
N LEU A 180 16.55 23.79 8.27
CA LEU A 180 16.10 25.01 8.90
C LEU A 180 15.78 24.78 10.37
N MET A 181 14.80 23.92 10.65
CA MET A 181 14.42 23.57 12.02
C MET A 181 13.58 22.28 12.10
N SER A 182 13.40 21.78 13.32
CA SER A 182 12.43 20.73 13.64
C SER A 182 11.36 21.29 14.59
N ALA A 183 10.10 21.16 14.23
CA ALA A 183 8.97 21.53 15.07
C ALA A 183 8.30 20.27 15.65
N PRO A 184 8.16 20.15 16.98
CA PRO A 184 7.49 19.01 17.60
C PRO A 184 5.96 19.09 17.51
N LYS A 185 5.41 20.29 17.24
CA LYS A 185 3.97 20.58 17.14
C LYS A 185 3.73 21.64 16.05
N LEU A 186 2.52 21.66 15.49
CA LEU A 186 2.12 22.60 14.43
C LEU A 186 2.22 24.07 14.88
N ASN A 187 1.86 24.36 16.13
CA ASN A 187 1.95 25.70 16.71
C ASN A 187 3.39 26.17 17.04
N LEU A 188 4.39 25.32 16.81
CA LEU A 188 5.81 25.63 16.95
C LEU A 188 6.54 25.57 15.59
N CYS A 189 5.77 25.50 14.49
CA CYS A 189 6.30 25.63 13.15
C CYS A 189 6.74 27.06 12.86
N VAL A 190 7.51 27.22 11.79
CA VAL A 190 7.76 28.54 11.19
C VAL A 190 6.43 29.20 10.80
N GLU A 191 6.41 30.53 10.72
CA GLU A 191 5.23 31.24 10.20
C GLU A 191 4.89 30.71 8.80
N ASP A 192 3.60 30.49 8.56
CA ASP A 192 3.07 29.97 7.30
C ASP A 192 3.12 31.05 6.20
N THR A 193 4.34 31.32 5.73
CA THR A 193 4.67 32.35 4.74
C THR A 193 5.54 31.76 3.63
N GLY A 194 5.26 32.11 2.37
CA GLY A 194 5.97 31.56 1.21
C GLY A 194 5.37 30.25 0.71
N TYR A 195 6.20 29.41 0.07
CA TYR A 195 5.81 28.17 -0.57
C TYR A 195 6.47 26.95 0.10
N GLU A 196 5.65 25.99 0.50
CA GLU A 196 6.11 24.75 1.13
C GLU A 196 5.66 23.52 0.36
N VAL A 197 6.56 22.54 0.22
CA VAL A 197 6.24 21.22 -0.32
C VAL A 197 6.40 20.19 0.80
N ALA A 198 5.27 19.70 1.30
CA ALA A 198 5.24 18.71 2.37
C ALA A 198 5.24 17.27 1.85
N PHE A 199 6.15 16.45 2.38
CA PHE A 199 6.19 15.01 2.18
C PHE A 199 5.39 14.33 3.27
N ALA A 200 4.18 13.88 2.93
CA ALA A 200 3.27 13.15 3.82
C ALA A 200 3.19 11.66 3.45
N GLY A 201 2.89 10.79 4.42
CA GLY A 201 2.70 9.35 4.15
C GLY A 201 3.11 8.45 5.31
N ARG A 202 2.74 7.17 5.23
CA ARG A 202 2.99 6.17 6.27
C ARG A 202 4.46 6.07 6.69
N SER A 203 4.71 5.58 7.90
CA SER A 203 6.05 5.17 8.34
C SER A 203 6.69 4.22 7.32
N ASN A 204 7.96 4.44 6.99
CA ASN A 204 8.73 3.72 5.96
C ASN A 204 8.23 3.81 4.51
N ALA A 205 7.39 4.80 4.16
CA ALA A 205 6.97 5.04 2.78
C ALA A 205 8.07 5.65 1.87
N GLY A 206 9.20 6.07 2.44
CA GLY A 206 10.34 6.64 1.67
C GLY A 206 10.45 8.16 1.64
N LYS A 207 9.66 8.90 2.45
CA LYS A 207 9.63 10.37 2.50
C LYS A 207 11.02 11.03 2.64
N SER A 208 11.72 10.77 3.74
CA SER A 208 13.06 11.30 4.00
C SER A 208 14.09 10.82 2.97
N SER A 209 13.91 9.62 2.40
CA SER A 209 14.75 9.12 1.31
C SER A 209 14.50 9.88 0.00
N ALA A 210 13.25 10.26 -0.29
CA ALA A 210 12.89 11.05 -1.46
C ALA A 210 13.47 12.46 -1.36
N ILE A 211 13.42 13.10 -0.18
CA ILE A 211 14.07 14.40 0.06
C ILE A 211 15.56 14.32 -0.24
N ASN A 212 16.26 13.33 0.32
CA ASN A 212 17.69 13.12 0.06
C ASN A 212 18.01 12.89 -1.43
N ALA A 213 17.13 12.18 -2.14
CA ALA A 213 17.29 11.92 -3.57
C ALA A 213 17.05 13.18 -4.42
N LEU A 214 16.02 13.97 -4.08
CA LEU A 214 15.67 15.21 -4.78
C LEU A 214 16.73 16.30 -4.59
N THR A 215 17.26 16.43 -3.38
CA THR A 215 18.31 17.42 -3.07
C THR A 215 19.71 16.93 -3.44
N ASN A 216 19.85 15.66 -3.81
CA ASN A 216 21.13 14.98 -4.03
C ASN A 216 22.06 15.06 -2.79
N GLN A 217 21.49 15.01 -1.58
CA GLN A 217 22.21 15.06 -0.31
C GLN A 217 21.88 13.83 0.55
N LYS A 218 22.88 13.00 0.86
CA LYS A 218 22.65 11.68 1.50
C LYS A 218 22.16 11.72 2.95
N GLN A 219 22.26 12.85 3.65
CA GLN A 219 22.00 12.95 5.09
C GLN A 219 21.21 14.20 5.50
N LEU A 220 20.62 14.93 4.55
CA LEU A 220 19.83 16.13 4.84
C LEU A 220 18.62 15.75 5.71
N ALA A 221 17.81 14.81 5.24
CA ALA A 221 16.76 14.18 6.02
C ALA A 221 17.25 12.83 6.59
N ARG A 222 16.97 12.59 7.87
CA ARG A 222 17.41 11.37 8.57
C ARG A 222 16.52 10.17 8.22
N ALA A 223 16.80 9.53 7.10
CA ALA A 223 16.11 8.32 6.66
C ALA A 223 16.54 7.07 7.47
N SER A 224 15.60 6.15 7.73
CA SER A 224 15.86 4.83 8.34
C SER A 224 14.86 3.81 7.83
N LYS A 225 15.27 2.53 7.82
CA LYS A 225 14.38 1.39 7.58
C LYS A 225 13.51 1.05 8.80
N ARG A 226 13.83 1.58 9.99
CA ARG A 226 13.05 1.37 11.22
C ARG A 226 11.90 2.38 11.31
N PRO A 227 10.64 1.94 11.55
CA PRO A 227 9.51 2.84 11.72
C PRO A 227 9.71 3.86 12.86
N GLY A 228 9.13 5.05 12.73
CA GLY A 228 9.17 6.08 13.78
C GLY A 228 10.48 6.88 13.88
N ARG A 229 11.33 6.86 12.83
CA ARG A 229 12.57 7.64 12.81
C ARG A 229 12.36 9.16 12.76
N THR A 230 11.36 9.61 12.01
CA THR A 230 10.93 11.00 11.92
C THR A 230 9.80 11.22 12.93
N GLN A 231 10.09 11.95 14.01
CA GLN A 231 9.17 12.23 15.11
C GLN A 231 8.80 13.71 15.23
N MET A 232 9.44 14.57 14.43
CA MET A 232 9.18 16.00 14.39
C MET A 232 8.96 16.39 12.93
N ILE A 233 8.26 17.50 12.72
CA ILE A 233 8.11 18.14 11.43
C ILE A 233 9.46 18.81 11.11
N ASN A 234 10.15 18.38 10.06
CA ASN A 234 11.45 18.96 9.71
C ASN A 234 11.32 19.88 8.49
N PHE A 235 11.84 21.09 8.60
CA PHE A 235 11.84 22.08 7.55
C PHE A 235 13.23 22.18 6.93
N PHE A 236 13.29 22.26 5.60
CA PHE A 236 14.51 22.45 4.83
C PHE A 236 14.33 23.65 3.90
N SER A 237 15.12 24.71 4.08
CA SER A 237 15.12 25.87 3.18
C SER A 237 15.81 25.52 1.87
N LEU A 238 15.35 26.08 0.74
CA LEU A 238 15.90 25.80 -0.60
C LEU A 238 16.83 26.93 -1.10
N GLY A 239 17.55 27.56 -0.17
CA GLY A 239 18.49 28.66 -0.43
C GLY A 239 17.84 30.04 -0.49
N ASN A 240 16.56 30.14 -0.09
CA ASN A 240 15.83 31.39 0.15
C ASN A 240 14.81 31.18 1.30
N PRO A 241 14.39 32.25 1.99
CA PRO A 241 13.51 32.13 3.16
C PRO A 241 12.09 31.67 2.79
N ASP A 242 11.62 31.95 1.57
CA ASP A 242 10.24 31.75 1.14
C ASP A 242 9.96 30.37 0.51
N GLN A 243 10.94 29.47 0.42
CA GLN A 243 10.76 28.16 -0.21
C GLN A 243 11.33 27.04 0.65
N ARG A 244 10.47 26.06 0.97
CA ARG A 244 10.81 25.00 1.91
C ARG A 244 10.32 23.63 1.47
N LEU A 245 11.11 22.60 1.79
CA LEU A 245 10.64 21.21 1.85
C LEU A 245 10.31 20.87 3.29
N VAL A 246 9.26 20.10 3.49
CA VAL A 246 8.81 19.69 4.82
C VAL A 246 8.75 18.16 4.91
N ASP A 247 9.54 17.54 5.80
CA ASP A 247 9.44 16.11 6.10
C ASP A 247 8.49 15.91 7.28
N LEU A 248 7.30 15.40 7.00
CA LEU A 248 6.30 15.12 8.02
C LEU A 248 6.57 13.77 8.72
N PRO A 249 6.27 13.66 10.02
CA PRO A 249 6.30 12.38 10.70
C PRO A 249 5.39 11.36 10.02
N GLY A 250 5.86 10.11 9.92
CA GLY A 250 5.09 9.07 9.25
C GLY A 250 4.00 8.49 10.14
N TYR A 251 2.73 8.65 9.75
CA TYR A 251 1.60 8.04 10.47
C TYR A 251 1.60 6.50 10.39
N GLY A 252 0.97 5.84 11.37
CA GLY A 252 0.88 4.37 11.48
C GLY A 252 1.70 3.75 12.62
N TYR A 253 2.17 2.50 12.46
CA TYR A 253 3.00 1.72 13.42
C TYR A 253 4.35 2.41 13.69
N ALA A 254 4.33 3.57 14.33
CA ALA A 254 5.50 4.22 14.87
C ALA A 254 5.56 3.81 16.35
N ALA A 255 6.72 3.36 16.80
CA ALA A 255 7.01 3.05 18.20
C ALA A 255 7.17 4.36 19.00
N VAL A 256 6.17 5.25 18.89
CA VAL A 256 6.06 6.50 19.63
C VAL A 256 4.92 6.33 20.64
N PRO A 257 5.05 6.95 21.84
CA PRO A 257 4.01 6.90 22.86
C PRO A 257 2.65 7.28 22.32
N GLU A 258 1.61 6.59 22.79
CA GLU A 258 0.23 6.69 22.29
C GLU A 258 -0.32 8.12 22.34
N ALA A 259 0.08 8.89 23.35
CA ALA A 259 -0.25 10.32 23.48
C ALA A 259 0.22 11.16 22.28
N MET A 260 1.35 10.82 21.66
CA MET A 260 1.90 11.56 20.51
C MET A 260 1.17 11.20 19.21
N LYS A 261 0.65 9.97 19.09
CA LYS A 261 -0.14 9.52 17.93
C LYS A 261 -1.51 10.21 17.86
N ILE A 262 -2.14 10.41 19.01
CA ILE A 262 -3.44 11.09 19.13
C ILE A 262 -3.33 12.55 18.72
N VAL A 263 -2.26 13.24 19.12
CA VAL A 263 -2.02 14.64 18.72
C VAL A 263 -1.82 14.75 17.21
N TRP A 264 -1.05 13.87 16.57
CA TRP A 264 -0.83 13.94 15.12
C TRP A 264 -2.06 13.58 14.28
N GLN A 265 -2.88 12.63 14.73
CA GLN A 265 -4.14 12.30 14.05
C GLN A 265 -5.11 13.48 14.05
N LYS A 266 -5.20 14.19 15.19
CA LYS A 266 -6.15 15.30 15.35
C LYS A 266 -5.74 16.56 14.56
N GLU A 267 -4.45 16.79 14.38
CA GLU A 267 -3.91 17.97 13.68
C GLU A 267 -3.85 17.77 12.15
N LEU A 268 -3.65 16.54 11.67
CA LEU A 268 -3.63 16.23 10.22
C LEU A 268 -5.04 16.06 9.61
N GLU A 269 -6.09 15.97 10.42
CA GLU A 269 -7.50 15.96 9.97
C GLU A 269 -8.03 17.37 9.63
N ILE A 270 -7.26 18.43 9.90
CA ILE A 270 -7.66 19.84 9.71
C ILE A 270 -6.97 20.52 8.51
N ILE A 271 -6.07 19.82 7.80
CA ILE A 271 -5.42 20.32 6.56
C ILE A 271 -6.08 19.71 5.33
#